data_AF-A0A381S943-F1
#
_entry.id   AF-A0A381S943-F1
#
_cell.length_a   1.000
_cell.length_b   1.000
_cell.length_c   1.000
_cell.angle_alpha   90.00
_cell.angle_beta   90.00
_cell.angle_gamma   90.00
#
_symmetry.space_group_name_H-M   'P 1'
#
loop_
_entity.id
_entity.type
_entity.pdbx_description
1 polymer ?
#
loop_
_entity_poly.entity_id
_entity_poly.type
_entity_poly.pdbx_seq_one_letter_code
_entity_poly.pdbx_strand_id
1 'polypeptide(L)' 'MSGQARRVLNDRIVETSLREAEIEEYGVFDEIEEKTPEQYEEKEKVTTEAIAQFLSGNIPWRRRKSF' A
#
# COMPACT_ATOMS: atom_id res chain seq x y z
N MET A 1 12.51 10.22 7.97
CA MET A 1 11.93 8.88 8.26
C MET A 1 10.41 8.85 8.14
N SER A 2 9.66 9.70 8.86
CA SER A 2 8.17 9.72 8.80
C SER A 2 7.59 9.95 7.40
N GLY A 3 8.26 10.73 6.54
CA GLY A 3 7.79 11.01 5.19
C GLY A 3 7.74 9.78 4.26
N GLN A 4 8.70 8.84 4.39
CA GLN A 4 8.68 7.62 3.57
C GLN A 4 7.65 6.62 4.09
N ALA A 5 7.56 6.43 5.41
CA ALA A 5 6.51 5.60 5.99
C ALA A 5 5.09 6.09 5.63
N ARG A 6 4.88 7.41 5.55
CA ARG A 6 3.62 7.99 5.05
C ARG A 6 3.36 7.70 3.58
N ARG A 7 4.38 7.67 2.73
CA ARG A 7 4.21 7.31 1.30
C ARG A 7 3.81 5.85 1.17
N VAL A 8 4.55 4.94 1.82
CA VAL A 8 4.21 3.51 1.87
C VAL A 8 2.77 3.30 2.37
N LEU A 9 2.35 4.05 3.39
CA LEU A 9 0.96 3.98 3.87
C LEU A 9 -0.05 4.46 2.81
N ASN A 10 0.22 5.58 2.15
CA ASN A 10 -0.65 6.11 1.11
C ASN A 10 -0.77 5.15 -0.08
N ASP A 11 0.33 4.52 -0.48
CA ASP A 11 0.34 3.55 -1.57
C ASP A 11 -0.55 2.34 -1.23
N ARG A 12 -0.45 1.83 0.01
CA ARG A 12 -1.35 0.77 0.51
C ARG A 12 -2.82 1.19 0.51
N ILE A 13 -3.14 2.43 0.87
CA ILE A 13 -4.52 2.95 0.86
C ILE A 13 -5.06 3.00 -0.58
N VAL A 14 -4.24 3.44 -1.53
CA VAL A 14 -4.62 3.49 -2.95
C VAL A 14 -4.90 2.07 -3.47
N GLU A 15 -4.00 1.12 -3.20
CA GLU A 15 -4.20 -0.29 -3.59
C GLU A 15 -5.47 -0.89 -2.98
N THR A 16 -5.78 -0.61 -1.71
CA THR A 16 -7.02 -1.09 -1.10
C THR A 16 -8.25 -0.45 -1.73
N SER A 17 -8.21 0.87 -1.99
CA SER A 17 -9.33 1.59 -2.60
C SER A 17 -9.61 1.14 -4.04
N LEU A 18 -8.57 0.80 -4.82
CA LEU A 18 -8.75 0.25 -6.16
C LEU A 18 -9.43 -1.11 -6.11
N ARG A 19 -8.99 -2.00 -5.21
CA ARG A 19 -9.60 -3.31 -5.03
C ARG A 19 -11.05 -3.21 -4.53
N GLU A 20 -11.36 -2.23 -3.69
CA GLU A 20 -12.73 -1.97 -3.23
C GLU A 20 -13.62 -1.41 -4.36
N ALA A 21 -13.07 -0.53 -5.21
CA ALA A 21 -13.79 -0.02 -6.37
C ALA A 21 -14.09 -1.12 -7.41
N GLU A 22 -13.18 -2.10 -7.60
CA GLU A 22 -13.45 -3.29 -8.41
C GLU A 22 -14.64 -4.11 -7.85
N ILE A 23 -14.85 -4.10 -6.53
CA ILE A 23 -15.99 -4.78 -5.89
C ILE A 23 -17.30 -4.02 -6.15
N GLU A 24 -17.26 -2.70 -6.31
CA GLU A 24 -18.44 -1.89 -6.62
C GLU A 24 -19.03 -2.19 -8.01
N GLU A 25 -18.25 -2.77 -8.92
CA GLU A 25 -18.72 -3.21 -10.24
C GLU A 25 -19.57 -4.51 -10.20
N TYR A 26 -19.58 -5.25 -9.08
CA TYR A 26 -20.41 -6.45 -8.91
C TYR A 26 -21.90 -6.08 -8.75
N GLY A 27 -22.76 -6.83 -9.45
CA GLY A 27 -24.21 -6.74 -9.30
C GLY A 27 -24.70 -7.27 -7.95
N VAL A 28 -25.91 -6.87 -7.54
CA VAL A 28 -26.54 -7.27 -6.25
C VAL A 28 -26.63 -8.80 -6.05
N PHE A 29 -26.67 -9.55 -7.15
CA PHE A 29 -26.79 -11.01 -7.14
C PHE A 29 -25.48 -11.73 -7.47
N ASP A 30 -24.39 -10.99 -7.69
CA ASP A 30 -23.09 -11.60 -7.97
C ASP A 30 -22.49 -12.13 -6.65
N GLU A 31 -21.88 -13.31 -6.70
CA GLU A 31 -21.21 -13.90 -5.55
C GLU A 31 -19.92 -13.12 -5.26
N ILE A 32 -19.80 -12.56 -4.06
CA ILE A 32 -18.58 -11.88 -3.60
C ILE A 32 -17.71 -12.91 -2.88
N GLU A 33 -16.42 -12.98 -3.22
CA GLU A 33 -15.47 -13.78 -2.46
C GLU A 33 -15.32 -13.23 -1.03
N GLU A 34 -15.87 -13.96 -0.05
CA GLU A 34 -15.72 -13.62 1.36
C GLU A 34 -14.31 -13.97 1.85
N LYS A 35 -13.66 -13.01 2.52
CA LYS A 35 -12.35 -13.24 3.12
C LYS A 35 -12.47 -14.13 4.35
N THR A 36 -11.94 -15.34 4.26
CA THR A 36 -11.88 -16.26 5.39
C THR A 36 -10.72 -15.90 6.33
N PRO A 37 -10.77 -16.28 7.63
CA PRO A 37 -9.67 -16.03 8.56
C PRO A 37 -8.33 -16.62 8.10
N GLU A 38 -8.36 -17.69 7.30
CA GLU A 38 -7.18 -18.34 6.74
C GLU A 38 -6.49 -17.48 5.65
N GLN A 39 -7.21 -16.55 5.05
CA GLN A 39 -6.71 -15.63 4.02
C GLN A 39 -6.14 -14.33 4.61
N TYR A 40 -5.92 -14.27 5.93
CA TYR A 40 -5.30 -13.10 6.56
C TYR A 40 -3.82 -12.97 6.17
N GLU A 41 -3.47 -11.84 5.56
CA GLU A 41 -2.08 -11.51 5.22
C GLU A 41 -1.46 -10.59 6.28
N GLU A 42 -0.48 -11.10 7.03
CA GLU A 42 0.33 -10.29 7.93
C GLU A 42 1.23 -9.34 7.12
N LYS A 43 1.02 -8.03 7.31
CA LYS A 43 1.84 -6.99 6.68
C LYS A 43 2.79 -6.36 7.68
N GLU A 44 4.01 -6.11 7.23
CA GLU A 44 4.98 -5.37 8.04
C GLU A 44 4.51 -3.94 8.34
N LYS A 45 4.98 -3.40 9.48
CA LYS A 45 4.76 -2.01 9.83
C LYS A 45 5.39 -1.10 8.78
N VAL A 46 4.67 -0.05 8.38
CA VAL A 46 5.12 0.95 7.39
C VAL A 46 6.46 1.60 7.75
N THR A 47 6.78 1.70 9.04
CA THR A 47 8.07 2.21 9.52
C THR A 47 9.20 1.22 9.27
N THR A 48 8.96 -0.08 9.45
CA THR A 48 9.95 -1.14 9.20
C THR A 48 10.28 -1.21 7.73
N GLU A 49 9.25 -1.20 6.88
CA GLU A 49 9.42 -1.19 5.42
C GLU A 49 10.17 0.06 4.94
N ALA A 50 9.82 1.24 5.47
CA ALA A 50 10.54 2.47 5.15
C ALA A 50 12.01 2.46 5.60
N ILE A 51 12.34 1.76 6.70
CA ILE A 51 13.73 1.56 7.13
C ILE A 51 14.45 0.60 6.17
N ALA A 52 13.81 -0.51 5.78
CA ALA A 52 14.38 -1.45 4.82
C ALA A 52 14.66 -0.80 3.45
N GLN A 53 13.71 0.02 2.95
CA GLN A 53 13.90 0.81 1.72
C GLN A 53 15.05 1.82 1.86
N PHE A 54 15.24 2.41 3.05
CA PHE A 54 16.37 3.29 3.32
C PHE A 54 17.71 2.56 3.29
N LEU A 55 17.80 1.42 3.99
CA LEU A 55 19.02 0.61 4.06
C LEU A 55 19.41 0.03 2.70
N SER A 56 18.42 -0.39 1.89
CA SER A 56 18.65 -0.89 0.54
C SER A 56 18.98 0.21 -0.47
N GLY A 57 18.89 1.49 -0.10
CA GLY A 57 19.12 2.62 -1.00
C GLY A 57 18.04 2.80 -2.07
N ASN A 58 16.94 2.04 -2.01
CA ASN A 58 15.82 2.11 -2.94
C ASN A 58 14.88 3.28 -2.61
N ILE A 59 15.46 4.47 -2.46
CA ILE A 59 14.73 5.70 -2.21
C ILE A 59 14.95 6.66 -3.39
N PRO A 60 13.89 7.06 -4.11
CA PRO A 60 14.00 8.11 -5.11
C PRO A 60 14.22 9.45 -4.41
N TRP A 61 15.48 9.89 -4.36
CA TRP A 61 15.86 11.21 -3.86
C TRP A 61 15.37 12.26 -4.84
N ARG A 62 14.61 13.26 -4.35
CA ARG A 62 14.28 14.43 -5.17
C ARG A 62 15.56 15.23 -5.38
N ARG A 63 16.13 15.21 -6.59
CA ARG A 63 17.18 16.18 -6.95
C ARG A 63 16.55 17.57 -6.94
N ARG A 64 17.08 18.49 -6.12
CA ARG A 64 16.75 19.90 -6.28
C ARG A 64 17.31 20.33 -7.64
N LYS A 65 16.47 20.88 -8.51
CA LYS A 65 16.98 21.64 -9.67
C LYS A 65 17.75 22.83 -9.07
N SER A 66 19.07 22.88 -9.29
CA SER A 66 19.79 24.14 -9.16
C SER A 66 19.27 25.05 -10.27
N PHE A 67 18.67 26.17 -9.87
CA PHE A 67 18.35 27.26 -10.80
C PHE A 67 19.64 27.95 -11.23
#